data_AF-A0A7J9KSX9-F1
#
_entry.id   AF-A0A7J9KSX9-F1
#
_cell.length_a   1.000
_cell.length_b   1.000
_cell.length_c   1.000
_cell.angle_alpha   90.00
_cell.angle_beta   90.00
_cell.angle_gamma   90.00
#
_symmetry.space_group_name_H-M   'P 1'
#
loop_
_entity.id
_entity.type
_entity.pdbx_description
1 polymer ?
#
loop_
_entity_poly.entity_id
_entity_poly.type
_entity_poly.pdbx_seq_one_letter_code
_entity_poly.pdbx_strand_id
1 'polypeptide(L)'
;PQGDYIELHRKRHGYRHDFFEKKRKKEARQVHERSAKAQKALGIKGKMIAKKNYAEKALMKKTLAMHEESSTRRKVDDEVQDGAIPAYLMDRENTTRAKVLSNTIKQKRKEKAGKWEVPIPKLFDFELLYLFRSGRSQKMRCLRCSELVKEKQSNGREWLRSAHL
;
A
#
# COMPACT_ATOMS: atom_id res chain seq x y z
N PRO A 1 17.81 38.53 -17.94
CA PRO A 1 16.52 38.58 -17.19
C PRO A 1 16.78 38.31 -15.71
N GLN A 2 16.93 39.36 -14.91
CA GLN A 2 17.15 39.25 -13.45
C GLN A 2 15.89 39.72 -12.71
N GLY A 3 15.50 38.99 -11.67
CA GLY A 3 14.35 39.30 -10.80
C GLY A 3 12.97 39.10 -11.44
N ASP A 4 11.95 39.72 -10.85
CA ASP A 4 10.53 39.62 -11.23
C ASP A 4 10.15 40.57 -12.37
N TYR A 5 10.90 40.55 -13.46
CA TYR A 5 10.73 41.46 -14.59
C TYR A 5 9.33 41.38 -15.25
N ILE A 6 8.66 40.21 -15.22
CA ILE A 6 7.30 40.02 -15.74
C ILE A 6 6.27 40.79 -14.89
N GLU A 7 6.42 40.77 -13.57
CA GLU A 7 5.52 41.50 -12.67
C GLU A 7 5.76 43.00 -12.75
N LEU A 8 7.02 43.43 -12.82
CA LEU A 8 7.39 44.82 -13.06
C LEU A 8 6.79 45.35 -14.37
N HIS A 9 6.88 44.56 -15.44
CA HIS A 9 6.26 44.91 -16.73
C HIS A 9 4.74 45.03 -16.61
N ARG A 10 4.06 44.11 -15.91
CA ARG A 10 2.61 44.18 -15.66
C ARG A 10 2.23 45.39 -14.81
N LYS A 11 3.04 45.79 -13.83
CA LYS A 11 2.79 46.99 -13.01
C LYS A 11 2.95 48.28 -13.82
N ARG A 12 3.95 48.33 -14.72
CA ARG A 12 4.25 49.50 -15.56
C ARG A 12 3.30 49.67 -16.74
N HIS A 13 3.00 48.58 -17.45
CA HIS A 13 2.27 48.60 -18.72
C HIS A 13 0.90 47.91 -18.64
N GLY A 14 0.54 47.36 -17.47
CA GLY A 14 -0.72 46.66 -17.29
C GLY A 14 -0.77 45.30 -17.97
N TYR A 15 -1.99 44.85 -18.19
CA TYR A 15 -2.30 43.66 -19.00
C TYR A 15 -2.73 44.09 -20.41
N ARG A 16 -2.67 43.15 -21.36
CA ARG A 16 -3.33 43.34 -22.65
C ARG A 16 -4.82 43.64 -22.43
N HIS A 17 -5.39 44.57 -23.19
CA HIS A 17 -6.77 45.04 -23.02
C HIS A 17 -7.81 43.89 -22.93
N ASP A 18 -7.74 42.88 -23.81
CA ASP A 18 -8.69 41.75 -23.79
C ASP A 18 -8.43 40.68 -22.71
N PHE A 19 -7.41 40.83 -21.86
CA PHE A 19 -6.94 39.75 -20.99
C PHE A 19 -8.04 39.28 -20.04
N PHE A 20 -8.73 40.22 -19.39
CA PHE A 20 -9.77 39.92 -18.43
C PHE A 20 -11.01 39.31 -19.08
N GLU A 21 -11.39 39.80 -20.26
CA GLU A 21 -12.49 39.21 -21.01
C GLU A 21 -12.20 37.77 -21.45
N LYS A 22 -10.99 37.52 -21.97
CA LYS A 22 -10.55 36.18 -22.39
C LYS A 22 -10.47 35.25 -21.19
N LYS A 23 -9.98 35.72 -20.04
CA LYS A 23 -9.93 34.95 -18.80
C LYS A 23 -11.34 34.57 -18.31
N ARG A 24 -12.25 35.53 -18.23
CA ARG A 24 -13.67 35.30 -17.87
C ARG A 24 -14.34 34.29 -18.80
N LYS A 25 -14.23 34.49 -20.12
CA LYS A 25 -14.81 33.58 -21.13
C LYS A 25 -14.15 32.19 -21.09
N LYS A 26 -12.88 32.08 -20.69
CA LYS A 26 -12.21 30.80 -20.51
C LYS A 26 -12.74 30.08 -19.27
N GLU A 27 -12.81 30.75 -18.13
CA GLU A 27 -13.35 30.19 -16.87
C GLU A 27 -14.80 29.72 -17.03
N ALA A 28 -15.65 30.52 -17.68
CA ALA A 28 -17.03 30.11 -17.98
C ALA A 28 -17.10 28.84 -18.86
N ARG A 29 -16.22 28.73 -19.87
CA ARG A 29 -16.18 27.56 -20.77
C ARG A 29 -15.58 26.30 -20.14
N GLN A 30 -14.77 26.44 -19.07
CA GLN A 30 -14.09 25.30 -18.45
C GLN A 30 -15.06 24.22 -17.98
N VAL A 31 -16.26 24.57 -17.52
CA VAL A 31 -17.26 23.60 -17.04
C VAL A 31 -17.68 22.65 -18.18
N HIS A 32 -18.08 23.21 -19.32
CA HIS A 32 -18.44 22.43 -20.51
C HIS A 32 -17.25 21.66 -21.08
N GLU A 33 -16.07 22.27 -21.10
CA GLU A 33 -14.85 21.64 -21.62
C GLU A 33 -14.42 20.44 -20.76
N ARG A 34 -14.50 20.55 -19.42
CA ARG A 34 -14.22 19.45 -18.50
C ARG A 34 -15.17 18.28 -18.71
N SER A 35 -16.46 18.56 -18.85
CA SER A 35 -17.48 17.53 -19.13
C SER A 35 -17.21 16.83 -20.47
N ALA A 36 -16.98 17.60 -21.53
CA ALA A 36 -16.66 17.07 -22.85
C ALA A 36 -15.38 16.23 -22.85
N LYS A 37 -14.33 16.66 -22.13
CA LYS A 37 -13.08 15.89 -21.98
C LYS A 37 -13.32 14.57 -21.26
N ALA A 38 -14.13 14.56 -20.20
CA ALA A 38 -14.44 13.34 -19.47
C ALA A 38 -15.22 12.32 -20.34
N GLN A 39 -16.16 12.80 -21.16
CA GLN A 39 -16.96 11.95 -22.06
C GLN A 39 -16.15 11.42 -23.25
N LYS A 40 -15.28 12.25 -23.84
CA LYS A 40 -14.55 11.92 -25.07
C LYS A 40 -13.21 11.22 -24.83
N ALA A 41 -12.61 11.32 -23.64
CA ALA A 41 -11.30 10.74 -23.37
C ALA A 41 -11.37 9.22 -23.22
N LEU A 42 -10.70 8.50 -24.13
CA LEU A 42 -10.63 7.04 -24.13
C LEU A 42 -9.33 6.51 -23.50
N GLY A 43 -9.35 5.24 -23.09
CA GLY A 43 -8.18 4.50 -22.61
C GLY A 43 -7.56 5.07 -21.33
N ILE A 44 -6.22 5.11 -21.29
CA ILE A 44 -5.45 5.52 -20.10
C ILE A 44 -5.73 6.99 -19.74
N LYS A 45 -5.96 7.85 -20.74
CA LYS A 45 -6.28 9.28 -20.52
C LYS A 45 -7.59 9.44 -19.75
N GLY A 46 -8.63 8.68 -20.10
CA GLY A 46 -9.89 8.65 -19.37
C GLY A 46 -9.72 8.22 -17.92
N LYS A 47 -8.96 7.14 -17.67
CA LYS A 47 -8.63 6.66 -16.32
C LYS A 47 -7.89 7.71 -15.48
N MET A 48 -6.93 8.42 -16.07
CA MET A 48 -6.20 9.50 -15.38
C MET A 48 -7.13 10.67 -15.02
N ILE A 49 -8.03 11.07 -15.92
CA ILE A 49 -9.00 12.15 -15.66
C ILE A 49 -9.95 11.75 -14.53
N ALA A 50 -10.47 10.53 -14.53
CA ALA A 50 -11.35 10.04 -13.47
C ALA A 50 -10.65 10.03 -12.10
N LYS A 51 -9.39 9.56 -12.04
CA LYS A 51 -8.59 9.58 -10.81
C LYS A 51 -8.35 11.00 -10.28
N LYS A 52 -8.02 11.95 -11.16
CA LYS A 52 -7.85 13.36 -10.79
C LYS A 52 -9.15 13.97 -10.26
N ASN A 53 -10.26 13.77 -10.97
CA ASN A 53 -11.57 14.28 -10.55
C ASN A 53 -12.01 13.72 -9.19
N TYR A 54 -11.74 12.43 -8.92
CA TYR A 54 -12.03 11.83 -7.62
C TYR A 54 -11.20 12.47 -6.50
N ALA A 55 -9.90 12.66 -6.71
CA ALA A 55 -9.03 13.32 -5.74
C ALA A 55 -9.46 14.76 -5.46
N GLU A 56 -9.77 15.54 -6.51
CA GLU A 56 -10.28 16.91 -6.36
C GLU A 56 -11.58 16.96 -5.57
N LYS A 57 -12.54 16.06 -5.86
CA LYS A 57 -13.80 15.96 -5.12
C LYS A 57 -13.59 15.59 -3.65
N ALA A 58 -12.70 14.63 -3.37
CA ALA A 58 -12.40 14.21 -2.01
C ALA A 58 -11.73 15.33 -1.21
N LEU A 59 -10.79 16.07 -1.81
CA LEU A 59 -10.16 17.23 -1.19
C LEU A 59 -11.20 18.31 -0.88
N MET A 60 -12.05 18.68 -1.85
CA MET A 60 -13.08 19.69 -1.64
C MET A 60 -14.12 19.27 -0.60
N LYS A 61 -14.51 17.99 -0.56
CA LYS A 61 -15.42 17.49 0.48
C LYS A 61 -14.81 17.63 1.87
N LYS A 62 -13.52 17.34 2.02
CA LYS A 62 -12.80 17.51 3.29
C LYS A 62 -12.69 18.97 3.70
N THR A 63 -12.35 19.87 2.76
CA THR A 63 -12.23 21.31 3.07
C THR A 63 -13.56 21.91 3.47
N LEU A 64 -14.67 21.51 2.84
CA LEU A 64 -16.01 21.92 3.23
C LEU A 64 -16.38 21.38 4.62
N ALA A 65 -16.15 20.09 4.89
CA ALA A 65 -16.41 19.50 6.21
C ALA A 65 -15.62 20.21 7.32
N MET A 66 -14.33 20.47 7.12
CA MET A 66 -13.51 21.22 8.08
C MET A 66 -14.02 22.66 8.31
N HIS A 67 -14.50 23.32 7.26
CA HIS A 67 -15.07 24.67 7.38
C HIS A 67 -16.42 24.65 8.11
N GLU A 68 -17.27 23.67 7.84
CA GLU A 68 -18.55 23.46 8.53
C GLU A 68 -18.33 23.15 10.03
N GLU A 69 -17.38 22.28 10.35
CA GLU A 69 -17.01 21.94 11.74
C GLU A 69 -16.42 23.14 12.49
N SER A 70 -15.53 23.91 11.86
CA SER A 70 -14.92 25.09 12.48
C SER A 70 -15.90 26.25 12.69
N SER A 71 -16.83 26.47 11.75
CA SER A 71 -17.89 27.49 11.90
C SER A 71 -18.86 27.16 13.03
N THR A 72 -19.10 25.88 13.29
CA THR A 72 -20.02 25.42 14.34
C THR A 72 -19.25 25.17 15.63
N ARG A 73 -18.79 26.24 16.30
CA ARG A 73 -18.11 26.14 17.59
C ARG A 73 -19.10 25.74 18.71
N ARG A 74 -19.51 24.48 18.74
CA ARG A 74 -20.27 23.90 19.85
C ARG A 74 -19.33 23.67 21.02
N LYS A 75 -19.77 24.03 22.24
CA LYS A 75 -19.14 23.48 23.45
C LYS A 75 -19.40 21.97 23.42
N VAL A 76 -18.34 21.18 23.51
CA VAL A 76 -18.47 19.73 23.71
C VAL A 76 -19.14 19.56 25.07
N ASP A 77 -20.24 18.80 25.13
CA ASP A 77 -20.85 18.45 26.41
C ASP A 77 -19.86 17.54 27.16
N ASP A 78 -19.58 17.85 28.42
CA ASP A 78 -18.51 17.24 29.24
C ASP A 78 -18.87 15.81 29.70
N GLU A 79 -19.48 15.01 28.84
CA GLU A 79 -19.77 13.62 29.14
C GLU A 79 -18.51 12.79 28.86
N VAL A 80 -17.74 12.60 29.93
CA VAL A 80 -16.47 11.85 29.97
C VAL A 80 -16.72 10.44 29.41
N GLN A 81 -16.23 10.18 28.20
CA GLN A 81 -16.27 8.86 27.59
C GLN A 81 -15.45 7.87 28.46
N ASP A 82 -15.97 6.66 28.68
CA ASP A 82 -15.41 5.58 29.54
C ASP A 82 -14.03 5.02 29.11
N GLY A 83 -13.30 5.73 28.25
CA GLY A 83 -11.93 5.45 27.82
C GLY A 83 -10.95 6.59 28.11
N ALA A 84 -11.30 7.54 28.98
CA ALA A 84 -10.47 8.69 29.33
C ALA A 84 -9.19 8.26 30.07
N ILE A 85 -8.11 8.15 29.31
CA ILE A 85 -6.77 7.97 29.84
C ILE A 85 -6.32 9.33 30.44
N PRO A 86 -5.67 9.36 31.61
CA PRO A 86 -5.16 10.61 32.18
C PRO A 86 -4.28 11.39 31.19
N ALA A 87 -4.34 12.72 31.21
CA ALA A 87 -3.65 13.60 30.24
C ALA A 87 -2.14 13.27 30.07
N TYR A 88 -1.49 12.80 31.14
CA TYR A 88 -0.08 12.40 31.13
C TYR A 88 0.23 11.07 30.43
N LEU A 89 -0.78 10.30 30.00
CA LEU A 89 -0.65 9.08 29.20
C LEU A 89 -1.23 9.23 27.77
N MET A 90 -1.82 10.37 27.38
CA MET A 90 -2.49 10.54 26.07
C MET A 90 -1.53 10.57 24.88
N ASP A 91 -0.42 11.30 24.98
CA ASP A 91 0.59 11.41 23.90
C ASP A 91 1.64 10.30 23.94
N ARG A 92 1.54 9.42 24.94
CA ARG A 92 2.27 8.16 24.94
C ARG A 92 1.48 7.20 24.07
N GLU A 93 1.63 7.31 22.74
CA GLU A 93 1.52 6.12 21.90
C GLU A 93 2.26 5.04 22.66
N ASN A 94 1.54 4.01 23.10
CA ASN A 94 2.00 2.91 23.93
C ASN A 94 3.39 2.50 23.46
N THR A 95 4.41 3.10 24.07
CA THR A 95 5.80 2.92 23.66
C THR A 95 5.96 1.42 23.73
N THR A 96 6.24 0.80 22.59
CA THR A 96 6.51 -0.63 22.57
C THR A 96 7.66 -0.78 23.53
N ARG A 97 7.35 -1.28 24.74
CA ARG A 97 8.26 -1.25 25.87
C ARG A 97 9.46 -2.10 25.45
N ALA A 98 10.50 -1.49 24.89
CA ALA A 98 11.66 -2.21 24.37
C ALA A 98 12.36 -3.01 25.49
N LYS A 99 12.21 -2.55 26.75
CA LYS A 99 12.61 -3.26 27.96
C LYS A 99 11.64 -4.35 28.43
N VAL A 100 10.37 -4.33 28.03
CA VAL A 100 9.49 -5.49 28.19
C VAL A 100 9.76 -6.50 27.08
N LEU A 101 10.11 -6.09 25.86
CA LEU A 101 10.54 -7.01 24.80
C LEU A 101 11.76 -7.85 25.21
N SER A 102 12.76 -7.29 25.89
CA SER A 102 13.90 -8.09 26.35
C SER A 102 13.55 -9.08 27.47
N ASN A 103 12.61 -8.74 28.36
CA ASN A 103 12.10 -9.64 29.41
C ASN A 103 11.08 -10.66 28.88
N THR A 104 10.26 -10.30 27.90
CA THR A 104 9.34 -11.22 27.21
C THR A 104 10.06 -12.12 26.23
N ILE A 105 11.15 -11.70 25.57
CA ILE A 105 12.03 -12.61 24.80
C ILE A 105 12.68 -13.64 25.73
N LYS A 106 13.07 -13.24 26.94
CA LYS A 106 13.55 -14.17 27.99
C LYS A 106 12.44 -15.13 28.46
N GLN A 107 11.19 -14.69 28.55
CA GLN A 107 10.03 -15.57 28.82
C GLN A 107 9.68 -16.47 27.62
N LYS A 108 9.64 -15.97 26.38
CA LYS A 108 9.37 -16.74 25.15
C LYS A 108 10.46 -17.78 24.81
N ARG A 109 11.71 -17.58 25.24
CA ARG A 109 12.77 -18.61 25.19
C ARG A 109 12.56 -19.71 26.24
N LYS A 110 11.98 -19.38 27.39
CA LYS A 110 11.53 -20.35 28.40
C LYS A 110 10.23 -21.05 27.98
N GLU A 111 9.37 -20.37 27.22
CA GLU A 111 8.14 -20.91 26.62
C GLU A 111 8.37 -21.54 25.24
N LYS A 112 9.59 -21.79 24.76
CA LYS A 112 9.84 -22.42 23.44
C LYS A 112 9.46 -23.91 23.35
N ALA A 113 8.69 -24.40 24.33
CA ALA A 113 7.84 -25.58 24.26
C ALA A 113 6.37 -25.25 23.91
N GLY A 114 6.04 -23.97 23.74
CA GLY A 114 4.72 -23.39 23.51
C GLY A 114 4.75 -22.45 22.29
N LYS A 115 4.15 -22.94 21.22
CA LYS A 115 3.80 -22.31 19.95
C LYS A 115 3.77 -20.77 19.97
N TRP A 116 4.72 -20.12 19.27
CA TRP A 116 4.59 -18.73 18.85
C TRP A 116 4.69 -18.69 17.31
N GLU A 117 3.54 -18.56 16.65
CA GLU A 117 3.47 -18.39 15.19
C GLU A 117 4.01 -17.01 14.77
N VAL A 118 4.79 -17.02 13.69
CA VAL A 118 5.29 -15.82 13.02
C VAL A 118 4.21 -15.36 12.02
N PRO A 119 3.91 -14.05 11.88
CA PRO A 119 2.86 -13.54 10.98
C PRO A 119 3.03 -13.90 9.50
N ILE A 120 4.20 -14.43 9.13
CA ILE A 120 4.47 -15.02 7.83
C ILE A 120 4.97 -16.44 8.09
N PRO A 121 4.20 -17.50 7.75
CA PRO A 121 4.70 -18.87 7.83
C PRO A 121 5.79 -19.09 6.79
N LYS A 122 6.61 -20.14 6.97
CA LYS A 122 7.64 -20.53 5.99
C LYS A 122 6.99 -20.78 4.63
N LEU A 123 7.33 -19.95 3.66
CA LEU A 123 6.95 -20.16 2.26
C LEU A 123 7.70 -21.40 1.75
N PHE A 124 6.98 -22.31 1.12
CA PHE A 124 7.63 -23.40 0.39
C PHE A 124 8.15 -22.86 -0.95
N ASP A 125 9.45 -23.02 -1.20
CA ASP A 125 10.12 -22.64 -2.45
C ASP A 125 9.72 -23.59 -3.59
N PHE A 126 8.48 -23.51 -4.08
CA PHE A 126 8.01 -24.33 -5.22
C PHE A 126 8.46 -23.79 -6.59
N GLU A 127 9.15 -22.65 -6.64
CA GLU A 127 9.54 -21.97 -7.88
C GLU A 127 10.95 -22.31 -8.41
N LEU A 128 11.64 -23.29 -7.83
CA LEU A 128 12.98 -23.71 -8.29
C LEU A 128 13.02 -25.02 -9.08
N LEU A 129 11.88 -25.67 -9.35
CA LEU A 129 11.85 -26.90 -10.16
C LEU A 129 11.22 -26.65 -11.54
N TYR A 130 11.96 -25.95 -12.41
CA TYR A 130 11.70 -26.05 -13.85
C TYR A 130 12.07 -27.46 -14.32
N LEU A 131 11.06 -28.32 -14.47
CA LEU A 131 11.17 -29.54 -15.25
C LEU A 131 11.37 -29.16 -16.72
N PHE A 132 12.58 -29.32 -17.24
CA PHE A 132 12.84 -29.14 -18.67
C PHE A 132 12.84 -30.50 -19.39
N ARG A 133 12.15 -30.57 -20.53
CA ARG A 133 12.13 -31.75 -21.41
C ARG A 133 13.31 -31.67 -22.37
N SER A 134 14.25 -32.61 -22.30
CA SER A 134 15.39 -32.67 -23.22
C SER A 134 15.30 -33.86 -24.19
N GLY A 135 15.66 -33.65 -25.46
CA GLY A 135 15.79 -34.68 -26.50
C GLY A 135 14.54 -34.85 -27.39
N ARG A 136 14.70 -35.52 -28.55
CA ARG A 136 13.62 -35.70 -29.56
C ARG A 136 12.38 -36.47 -29.06
N SER A 137 12.52 -37.28 -28.00
CA SER A 137 11.43 -38.08 -27.43
C SER A 137 10.74 -37.42 -26.22
N GLN A 138 11.12 -36.21 -25.82
CA GLN A 138 10.52 -35.44 -24.70
C GLN A 138 10.29 -36.22 -23.39
N LYS A 139 11.28 -36.98 -22.90
CA LYS A 139 11.19 -37.60 -21.56
C LYS A 139 11.57 -36.57 -20.47
N MET A 140 10.79 -36.51 -19.39
CA MET A 140 11.05 -35.62 -18.24
C MET A 140 12.29 -36.09 -17.47
N ARG A 141 13.19 -35.17 -17.14
CA ARG A 141 14.39 -35.43 -16.32
C ARG A 141 14.58 -34.30 -15.30
N CYS A 142 14.97 -34.63 -14.07
CA CYS A 142 15.36 -33.66 -13.05
C CYS A 142 16.88 -33.65 -12.87
N LEU A 143 17.47 -32.46 -12.73
CA LEU A 143 18.93 -32.27 -12.65
C LEU A 143 19.54 -32.55 -11.26
N ARG A 144 18.71 -32.88 -10.25
CA ARG A 144 19.19 -33.21 -8.90
C ARG A 144 18.35 -34.28 -8.20
N CYS A 145 18.22 -35.46 -8.83
CA CYS A 145 17.90 -36.71 -8.12
C CYS A 145 19.14 -37.60 -8.12
N SER A 146 20.11 -37.31 -7.25
CA SER A 146 21.27 -38.20 -7.08
C SER A 146 21.38 -38.85 -5.70
N GLU A 147 20.60 -38.46 -4.69
CA GLU A 147 20.74 -39.10 -3.35
C GLU A 147 19.46 -39.66 -2.73
N LEU A 148 18.25 -39.17 -3.06
CA LEU A 148 17.03 -39.66 -2.40
C LEU A 148 16.37 -40.91 -3.02
N VAL A 149 16.84 -41.40 -4.18
CA VAL A 149 16.30 -42.62 -4.79
C VAL A 149 17.08 -43.88 -4.37
N LYS A 150 18.32 -43.74 -3.88
CA LYS A 150 19.13 -44.90 -3.42
C LYS A 150 18.76 -45.37 -2.01
N GLU A 151 18.36 -44.47 -1.11
CA GLU A 151 18.08 -44.80 0.29
C GLU A 151 16.72 -45.50 0.49
N LYS A 152 15.74 -45.27 -0.40
CA LYS A 152 14.46 -46.01 -0.38
C LYS A 152 14.53 -47.43 -0.97
N GLN A 153 15.64 -47.80 -1.64
CA GLN A 153 15.82 -49.15 -2.21
C GLN A 153 16.62 -50.11 -1.32
N SER A 154 17.27 -49.64 -0.25
CA SER A 154 17.95 -50.49 0.73
C SER A 154 16.98 -51.01 1.80
N ASN A 155 16.18 -50.11 2.40
CA ASN A 155 15.30 -50.49 3.53
C ASN A 155 14.07 -51.33 3.13
N GLY A 156 13.72 -51.39 1.84
CA GLY A 156 12.62 -52.23 1.34
C GLY A 156 13.01 -53.70 1.09
N ARG A 157 14.30 -54.05 1.14
CA ARG A 157 14.79 -55.42 0.86
C ARG A 157 15.09 -56.25 2.11
N GLU A 158 15.20 -55.64 3.29
CA GLU A 158 15.38 -56.37 4.55
C GLU A 158 14.07 -56.97 5.09
N TRP A 159 12.92 -56.35 4.82
CA TRP A 159 11.62 -56.87 5.24
C TRP A 159 11.19 -58.16 4.51
N LEU A 160 11.63 -58.35 3.26
CA LEU A 160 11.25 -59.53 2.45
C LEU A 160 12.12 -60.77 2.72
N ARG A 161 13.22 -60.67 3.48
CA ARG A 161 14.05 -61.83 3.86
C ARG A 161 13.71 -62.46 5.22
N SER A 162 12.92 -61.79 6.06
CA SER A 162 12.50 -62.32 7.37
C SER A 162 11.12 -63.00 7.36
N ALA A 163 10.48 -63.15 6.19
CA ALA A 163 9.16 -63.78 6.06
C ALA A 163 9.22 -65.21 5.46
N HIS A 164 10.42 -65.75 5.24
CA HIS A 164 10.66 -67.14 4.82
C HIS A 164 11.79 -67.74 5.65
N LEU A 165 11.47 -68.05 6.90
CA LEU A 165 12.10 -69.05 7.76
C LEU A 165 11.13 -69.37 8.90
#